data_AF-A0A822B4F1-F1
#
_entry.id   AF-A0A822B4F1-F1
#
_cell.length_a   1.000
_cell.length_b   1.000
_cell.length_c   1.000
_cell.angle_alpha   90.00
_cell.angle_beta   90.00
_cell.angle_gamma   90.00
#
_symmetry.space_group_name_H-M   'P 1'
#
loop_
_entity.id
_entity.type
_entity.pdbx_description
1 polymer ?
#
loop_
_entity_poly.entity_id
_entity_poly.type
_entity_poly.pdbx_seq_one_letter_code
_entity_poly.pdbx_strand_id
1 'polypeptide(L)' 'DNYTLQINPLSGIFNEEHIKYFRFIGRIIGMAIYHGKLLEAFFIRPFYKMLLSKSITLTDMESVD' A
#
# COMPACT_ATOMS: atom_id res chain seq x y z
N ASP A 1 6.55 4.53 -17.37
CA ASP A 1 5.41 5.37 -16.94
C ASP A 1 4.29 4.56 -16.28
N ASN A 2 4.60 3.82 -15.21
CA ASN A 2 3.58 3.15 -14.40
C ASN A 2 3.66 3.69 -12.97
N TYR A 3 2.82 4.67 -12.65
CA TYR A 3 2.71 5.27 -11.33
C TYR A 3 2.08 4.28 -10.33
N THR A 4 2.89 3.34 -9.83
CA THR A 4 2.49 2.43 -8.75
C THR A 4 2.95 2.98 -7.39
N LEU A 5 2.08 2.90 -6.38
CA LEU A 5 2.31 3.41 -5.05
C LEU A 5 3.04 2.37 -4.19
N GLN A 6 4.09 2.84 -3.50
CA GLN A 6 4.87 2.07 -2.53
C GLN A 6 5.02 2.87 -1.23
N ILE A 7 5.19 2.18 -0.10
CA ILE A 7 5.50 2.82 1.18
C ILE A 7 6.95 3.33 1.12
N ASN A 8 7.16 4.61 1.38
CA ASN A 8 8.49 5.17 1.48
C ASN A 8 9.18 4.71 2.78
N PRO A 9 10.29 3.96 2.74
CA PRO A 9 11.01 3.52 3.94
C PRO A 9 11.60 4.68 4.75
N LEU A 10 11.82 5.83 4.11
CA LEU A 10 12.33 7.06 4.76
C LEU A 10 11.20 7.97 5.27
N SER A 11 9.94 7.51 5.25
CA SER A 11 8.79 8.31 5.68
C SER A 11 8.92 8.90 7.08
N GLY A 12 9.59 8.20 8.01
CA GLY A 12 9.85 8.69 9.37
C GLY A 12 10.87 9.81 9.49
N ILE A 13 11.73 10.00 8.48
CA ILE A 13 12.70 11.12 8.45
C ILE A 13 12.00 12.42 8.02
N PHE A 14 11.06 12.31 7.07
CA PHE A 14 10.38 13.47 6.49
C PHE A 14 9.10 13.86 7.23
N ASN A 15 8.52 12.95 8.01
CA ASN A 15 7.29 13.18 8.75
C ASN A 15 7.23 12.32 10.02
N GLU A 16 7.35 12.95 11.18
CA GLU A 16 7.27 12.27 12.49
C GLU A 16 5.92 11.57 12.71
N GLU A 17 4.86 12.07 12.08
CA GLU A 17 3.49 11.60 12.24
C GLU A 17 3.07 10.59 11.15
N HIS A 18 4.00 10.15 10.28
CA HIS A 18 3.73 9.25 9.16
C HIS A 18 2.95 7.97 9.56
N ILE A 19 3.20 7.43 10.76
CA ILE A 19 2.47 6.26 11.27
C ILE A 19 0.98 6.55 11.44
N LYS A 20 0.59 7.75 11.90
CA LYS A 20 -0.83 8.13 12.02
C LYS A 20 -1.49 8.25 10.65
N TYR A 21 -0.77 8.78 9.66
CA TYR A 21 -1.24 8.84 8.28
C TYR A 21 -1.42 7.44 7.67
N PHE A 22 -0.49 6.51 7.88
CA PHE A 22 -0.65 5.14 7.41
C PHE A 22 -1.85 4.43 8.05
N ARG A 23 -2.08 4.64 9.35
CA ARG A 23 -3.30 4.13 10.03
C ARG A 23 -4.56 4.72 9.44
N PHE A 24 -4.56 6.03 9.14
CA PHE A 24 -5.69 6.70 8.52
C PHE A 24 -5.98 6.14 7.11
N ILE A 25 -4.96 6.03 6.26
CA ILE A 25 -5.07 5.45 4.92
C ILE A 25 -5.59 4.01 4.99
N GLY A 26 -5.07 3.19 5.92
CA GLY A 26 -5.56 1.83 6.14
C GLY A 26 -7.05 1.77 6.49
N ARG A 27 -7.56 2.71 7.30
CA ARG A 27 -9.00 2.82 7.60
C ARG A 27 -9.81 3.21 6.37
N ILE A 28 -9.34 4.16 5.57
CA ILE A 28 -10.01 4.57 4.33
C ILE A 28 -10.10 3.40 3.33
N ILE A 29 -9.00 2.66 3.15
CA ILE A 29 -8.99 1.46 2.30
C ILE A 29 -9.98 0.41 2.82
N GLY A 30 -9.95 0.11 4.13
CA GLY A 30 -10.88 -0.83 4.74
C GLY A 30 -12.35 -0.42 4.57
N MET A 31 -12.66 0.87 4.76
CA MET A 31 -14.01 1.41 4.58
C MET A 31 -14.48 1.36 3.12
N ALA A 32 -13.58 1.66 2.17
CA ALA A 32 -13.90 1.56 0.75
C ALA A 32 -14.24 0.12 0.36
N ILE A 33 -13.45 -0.86 0.82
CA ILE A 33 -13.72 -2.28 0.61
C ILE A 33 -15.06 -2.67 1.24
N TYR A 34 -15.31 -2.27 2.49
CA TYR A 34 -16.54 -2.60 3.23
C TYR A 34 -17.81 -2.08 2.52
N HIS A 35 -17.75 -0.87 1.96
CA HIS A 35 -18.89 -0.26 1.26
C HIS A 35 -18.92 -0.54 -0.25
N GLY A 36 -17.99 -1.35 -0.78
CA GLY A 36 -17.90 -1.63 -2.22
C GLY A 36 -17.59 -0.40 -3.07
N LYS A 37 -16.81 0.55 -2.53
CA LYS A 37 -16.33 1.74 -3.24
C LYS A 37 -14.96 1.50 -3.87
N LEU A 38 -14.76 2.05 -5.06
CA LEU A 38 -13.47 2.04 -5.74
C LEU A 38 -12.60 3.17 -5.23
N LEU A 39 -11.31 2.88 -5.03
CA LEU A 39 -10.27 3.86 -4.74
C LEU A 39 -9.39 4.00 -5.98
N GLU A 40 -9.17 5.22 -6.44
CA GLU A 40 -8.20 5.53 -7.50
C GLU A 40 -6.78 5.55 -6.91
N ALA A 41 -6.31 4.37 -6.47
CA ALA A 41 -4.98 4.18 -5.92
C ALA A 41 -4.37 2.88 -6.47
N PHE A 42 -3.25 2.98 -7.17
CA PHE A 42 -2.61 1.86 -7.84
C PHE A 42 -1.43 1.36 -7.01
N PHE A 43 -1.68 0.52 -6.00
CA PHE A 43 -0.60 -0.09 -5.21
C PHE A 43 0.14 -1.18 -5.99
N ILE A 44 1.42 -1.41 -5.64
CA ILE A 44 2.19 -2.53 -6.18
C ILE A 44 1.56 -3.89 -5.83
N ARG A 45 1.76 -4.90 -6.68
CA ARG A 45 1.20 -6.26 -6.46
C ARG A 45 1.58 -6.88 -5.10
N PRO A 46 2.83 -6.77 -4.61
CA PRO A 46 3.19 -7.25 -3.29
C PRO A 46 2.35 -6.63 -2.16
N PHE A 47 1.93 -5.37 -2.30
CA PHE A 47 1.13 -4.70 -1.28
C PHE A 47 -0.21 -5.44 -1.02
N TYR A 48 -0.88 -5.89 -2.07
CA TYR A 48 -2.10 -6.69 -1.92
C TYR A 48 -1.83 -8.05 -1.28
N LYS A 49 -0.70 -8.70 -1.58
CA LYS A 49 -0.30 -9.95 -0.93
C LYS A 49 -0.04 -9.76 0.56
N MET A 50 0.59 -8.65 0.95
CA MET A 50 0.77 -8.27 2.35
C MET A 50 -0.57 -8.09 3.07
N LEU A 51 -1.52 -7.37 2.47
CA LEU A 51 -2.87 -7.20 3.05
C LEU A 51 -3.59 -8.52 3.26
N LEU A 52 -3.40 -9.48 2.35
CA LEU A 52 -3.96 -10.83 2.41
C LEU A 52 -3.14 -11.80 3.26
N SER A 53 -2.05 -11.35 3.89
CA SER A 53 -1.10 -12.20 4.64
C SER A 53 -0.58 -13.39 3.81
N LYS A 54 -0.38 -13.21 2.51
CA LYS A 54 0.23 -14.18 1.60
C LYS A 54 1.74 -13.97 1.50
N SER A 55 2.47 -15.05 1.25
CA SER A 55 3.90 -14.97 1.00
C SER A 55 4.20 -14.18 -0.28
N ILE A 56 5.24 -13.34 -0.21
CA ILE A 56 5.79 -12.61 -1.36
C ILE A 56 6.86 -13.51 -1.98
N THR A 57 6.78 -13.73 -3.28
CA THR A 57 7.76 -14.52 -4.06
C THR A 57 8.64 -13.59 -4.91
N LEU A 58 9.78 -14.09 -5.37
CA LEU A 58 10.70 -13.31 -6.24
C LEU A 58 10.00 -12.81 -7.51
N THR A 59 9.09 -13.59 -8.06
CA THR A 59 8.26 -13.21 -9.21
C THR A 59 7.33 -12.02 -8.94
N ASP A 60 6.99 -11.73 -7.68
CA ASP A 60 6.24 -10.52 -7.34
C ASP A 60 7.14 -9.28 -7.34
N MET A 61 8.44 -9.47 -7.08
CA MET A 61 9.44 -8.41 -7.06
C MET A 61 9.88 -8.01 -8.47
N GLU A 62 9.72 -8.85 -9.49
CA GLU A 62 9.94 -8.47 -10.90
C GLU A 62 9.03 -7.32 -11.36
N SER A 63 7.91 -7.10 -10.65
CA SER A 63 7.00 -5.96 -10.89
C SER A 63 7.32 -4.72 -10.06
N VAL A 64 8.35 -4.81 -9.22
CA VAL A 64 8.84 -3.78 -8.30
C VAL A 64 10.29 -3.49 -8.71
N ASP A 65 10.44 -2.65 -9.71
CA ASP A 65 11.73 -2.13 -10.20
C ASP A 65 11.77 -0.61 -9.93
#